data_AF-A0A954NFR0-F1
#
_entry.id   AF-A0A954NFR0-F1
#
_cell.length_a   1.000
_cell.length_b   1.000
_cell.length_c   1.000
_cell.angle_alpha   90.00
_cell.angle_beta   90.00
_cell.angle_gamma   90.00
#
_symmetry.space_group_name_H-M   'P 1'
#
loop_
_entity.id
_entity.type
_entity.pdbx_description
1 polymer ?
#
loop_
_entity_poly.entity_id
_entity_poly.type
_entity_poly.pdbx_seq_one_letter_code
_entity_poly.pdbx_strand_id
1 'polypeptide(L)'
;MNLDDVSLVRRILAVCEDRELREIGLVGEIQFVVRERITEQELDLLRLLQGSRSSDERTRLLESQRSALSPFVGQYLLKAGINQGRSRVQVHINETDGQIVFVSGLPQAGELPSGLTSRLQRAEWILAQPGPDSWARGERAAKVLLDGRDPEELDRDELGLLAKAYNWAGWNGQALEVMKRAILQFGATTERLDRAAIYLRNEHGAELGRFLTECDACIAAAIGSPGFWHLCKADRLLAIATGESEIEDYEWNPGDRLRHAEFLPLAEAEVRAAIECDENVRSSWQAGELRNRFAPLFSESDDE
;
A
#
# COMPACT_ATOMS: atom_id res chain seq x y z
N MET A 1 4.12 -18.04 3.47
CA MET A 1 5.31 -17.92 2.59
C MET A 1 4.88 -18.45 1.23
N ASN A 2 4.69 -17.58 0.23
CA ASN A 2 4.24 -18.05 -1.07
C ASN A 2 5.40 -18.85 -1.70
N LEU A 3 5.17 -20.13 -2.00
CA LEU A 3 6.16 -21.00 -2.65
C LEU A 3 6.63 -20.42 -3.99
N ASP A 4 5.84 -19.51 -4.56
CA ASP A 4 6.16 -18.78 -5.79
C ASP A 4 7.34 -17.81 -5.66
N ASP A 5 7.60 -17.19 -4.50
CA ASP A 5 8.73 -16.26 -4.33
C ASP A 5 10.08 -16.98 -4.22
N VAL A 6 10.09 -18.10 -3.48
CA VAL A 6 11.22 -19.04 -3.45
C VAL A 6 11.39 -19.69 -4.82
N SER A 7 10.28 -19.93 -5.53
CA SER A 7 10.31 -20.46 -6.88
C SER A 7 10.82 -19.45 -7.90
N LEU A 8 10.60 -18.15 -7.76
CA LEU A 8 11.09 -17.13 -8.69
C LEU A 8 12.60 -16.98 -8.56
N VAL A 9 13.13 -16.89 -7.34
CA VAL A 9 14.59 -16.87 -7.11
C VAL A 9 15.20 -18.17 -7.62
N ARG A 10 14.61 -19.34 -7.33
CA ARG A 10 15.07 -20.63 -7.90
C ARG A 10 14.93 -20.73 -9.42
N ARG A 11 13.90 -20.12 -10.05
CA ARG A 11 13.72 -20.09 -11.51
C ARG A 11 14.72 -19.14 -12.17
N ILE A 12 14.99 -17.98 -11.58
CA ILE A 12 16.05 -17.07 -12.03
C ILE A 12 17.40 -17.77 -11.93
N LEU A 13 17.67 -18.50 -10.84
CA LEU A 13 18.88 -19.30 -10.67
C LEU A 13 18.96 -20.52 -11.61
N ALA A 14 17.83 -21.12 -11.99
CA ALA A 14 17.78 -22.25 -12.92
C ALA A 14 17.98 -21.84 -14.39
N VAL A 15 17.70 -20.58 -14.74
CA VAL A 15 18.00 -20.00 -16.06
C VAL A 15 19.46 -19.56 -16.13
N CYS A 16 20.11 -19.31 -14.99
CA CYS A 16 21.54 -19.00 -14.88
C CYS A 16 22.38 -20.29 -14.83
N GLU A 17 22.33 -21.09 -15.88
CA GLU A 17 23.27 -22.19 -16.10
C GLU A 17 24.67 -21.68 -16.48
N ASP A 18 25.34 -20.87 -15.66
CA ASP A 18 26.81 -20.78 -15.72
C ASP A 18 27.41 -20.00 -14.54
N ARG A 19 28.32 -20.69 -13.84
CA ARG A 19 29.57 -20.25 -13.21
C ARG A 19 29.63 -18.80 -12.71
N GLU A 20 29.34 -18.60 -11.42
CA GLU A 20 30.04 -17.66 -10.49
C GLU A 20 29.25 -17.31 -9.23
N LEU A 21 28.10 -17.95 -8.99
CA LEU A 21 27.36 -17.83 -7.74
C LEU A 21 28.09 -18.57 -6.62
N ARG A 22 28.65 -17.84 -5.64
CA ARG A 22 29.48 -18.42 -4.57
C ARG A 22 28.68 -18.87 -3.36
N GLU A 23 27.67 -18.11 -2.97
CA GLU A 23 26.91 -18.36 -1.75
C GLU A 23 25.55 -17.66 -1.82
N ILE A 24 24.49 -18.38 -1.40
CA ILE A 24 23.19 -17.80 -1.05
C ILE A 24 22.98 -18.06 0.43
N GLY A 25 22.98 -17.00 1.23
CA GLY A 25 22.78 -17.06 2.68
C GLY A 25 21.54 -16.29 3.10
N LEU A 26 20.84 -16.80 4.12
CA LEU A 26 19.85 -16.04 4.90
C LEU A 26 20.59 -15.17 5.92
N VAL A 27 20.39 -13.86 5.89
CA VAL A 27 20.87 -12.93 6.93
C VAL A 27 19.66 -12.47 7.76
N GLY A 28 19.12 -13.38 8.57
CA GLY A 28 17.86 -13.17 9.29
C GLY A 28 16.62 -13.70 8.54
N GLU A 29 15.43 -13.26 8.92
CA GLU A 29 14.17 -13.90 8.49
C GLU A 29 13.75 -13.66 7.03
N ILE A 30 14.29 -12.62 6.35
CA ILE A 30 13.84 -12.20 5.00
C ILE A 30 14.94 -11.58 4.12
N GLN A 31 16.21 -11.63 4.53
CA GLN A 31 17.31 -11.08 3.72
C GLN A 31 18.07 -12.21 3.02
N PHE A 32 18.28 -12.03 1.73
CA PHE A 32 19.13 -12.91 0.93
C PHE A 32 20.40 -12.17 0.55
N VAL A 33 21.53 -12.85 0.71
CA VAL A 33 22.84 -12.43 0.20
C VAL A 33 23.11 -13.23 -1.06
N VAL A 34 23.30 -12.55 -2.18
CA VAL A 34 23.86 -13.16 -3.39
C VAL A 34 25.27 -12.63 -3.56
N ARG A 35 26.26 -13.53 -3.54
CA ARG A 35 27.66 -13.22 -3.82
C ARG A 35 28.04 -13.66 -5.22
N GLU A 36 28.41 -12.70 -6.05
CA GLU A 36 28.91 -12.90 -7.41
C GLU A 36 30.33 -12.33 -7.52
N ARG A 37 31.18 -13.02 -8.28
CA ARG A 37 32.43 -12.44 -8.75
C ARG A 37 32.12 -11.45 -9.87
N ILE A 38 32.88 -10.38 -9.90
CA ILE A 38 32.82 -9.40 -10.98
C ILE A 38 34.21 -9.07 -11.48
N THR A 39 34.26 -8.71 -12.75
CA THR A 39 35.43 -8.15 -13.41
C THR A 39 35.65 -6.70 -12.96
N GLU A 40 36.86 -6.20 -13.16
CA GLU A 40 37.25 -4.82 -12.85
C GLU A 40 36.45 -3.80 -13.70
N GLN A 41 36.07 -4.16 -14.94
CA GLN A 41 35.21 -3.35 -15.79
C GLN A 41 33.77 -3.22 -15.26
N GLU A 42 33.23 -4.29 -14.66
CA GLU A 42 31.89 -4.28 -14.05
C GLU A 42 31.88 -3.49 -12.73
N LEU A 43 32.97 -3.54 -11.97
CA LEU A 43 33.18 -2.74 -10.76
C LEU A 43 33.14 -1.24 -11.06
N ASP A 44 33.85 -0.81 -12.11
CA ASP A 44 33.92 0.60 -12.51
C ASP A 44 32.58 1.13 -13.02
N LEU A 45 31.79 0.31 -13.71
CA LEU A 45 30.45 0.68 -14.14
C LEU A 45 29.49 0.87 -12.94
N LEU A 46 29.57 0.01 -11.93
CA LEU A 46 28.74 0.13 -10.72
C LEU A 46 29.09 1.37 -9.90
N ARG A 47 30.38 1.71 -9.80
CA ARG A 47 30.83 2.98 -9.19
C ARG A 47 30.24 4.19 -9.92
N LEU A 48 30.21 4.15 -11.25
CA LEU A 48 29.60 5.17 -12.11
C LEU A 48 28.08 5.31 -11.89
N LEU A 49 27.36 4.20 -11.73
CA LEU A 49 25.92 4.18 -11.45
C LEU A 49 25.57 4.67 -10.05
N GLN A 50 26.41 4.39 -9.06
CA GLN A 50 26.27 4.88 -7.68
C GLN A 50 26.55 6.39 -7.57
N GLY A 51 27.44 6.93 -8.41
CA GLY A 51 27.76 8.37 -8.46
C GLY A 51 26.74 9.24 -9.22
N SER A 52 25.82 8.63 -9.98
CA SER A 52 24.85 9.36 -10.82
C SER A 52 23.73 10.01 -9.99
N ARG A 53 23.53 11.32 -10.14
CA ARG A 53 22.64 12.15 -9.29
C ARG A 53 21.17 12.13 -9.70
N SER A 54 20.82 11.67 -10.90
CA SER A 54 19.43 11.65 -11.40
C SER A 54 19.05 10.33 -12.08
N SER A 55 17.75 10.02 -12.07
CA SER A 55 17.17 8.79 -12.66
C SER A 55 17.38 8.74 -14.19
N ASP A 56 17.28 9.88 -14.87
CA ASP A 56 17.39 9.96 -16.33
C ASP A 56 18.83 9.77 -16.82
N GLU A 57 19.79 10.33 -16.08
CA GLU A 57 21.21 10.19 -16.36
C GLU A 57 21.67 8.74 -16.17
N ARG A 58 21.16 8.08 -15.12
CA ARG A 58 21.36 6.65 -14.88
C ARG A 58 20.78 5.79 -16.03
N THR A 59 19.59 6.13 -16.52
CA THR A 59 18.92 5.39 -17.61
C THR A 59 19.70 5.51 -18.93
N ARG A 60 20.12 6.72 -19.32
CA ARG A 60 20.93 6.93 -20.53
C ARG A 60 22.29 6.24 -20.46
N LEU A 61 22.92 6.25 -19.28
CA LEU A 61 24.19 5.59 -19.06
C LEU A 61 24.05 4.06 -19.22
N LEU A 62 23.01 3.47 -18.62
CA LEU A 62 22.68 2.04 -18.75
C LEU A 62 22.39 1.64 -20.21
N GLU A 63 21.67 2.48 -20.96
CA GLU A 63 21.40 2.25 -22.37
C GLU A 63 22.69 2.28 -23.22
N SER A 64 23.62 3.19 -22.91
CA SER A 64 24.89 3.32 -23.63
C SER A 64 25.86 2.16 -23.40
N GLN A 65 25.81 1.54 -22.21
CA GLN A 65 26.68 0.45 -21.79
C GLN A 65 26.02 -0.94 -21.93
N ARG A 66 24.77 -0.99 -22.42
CA ARG A 66 23.96 -2.20 -22.57
C ARG A 66 24.67 -3.35 -23.28
N SER A 67 25.53 -3.05 -24.25
CA SER A 67 26.27 -4.04 -25.05
C SER A 67 27.53 -4.57 -24.34
N ALA A 68 28.10 -3.80 -23.42
CA ALA A 68 29.27 -4.18 -22.62
C ALA A 68 28.88 -5.02 -21.39
N LEU A 69 27.60 -4.96 -21.00
CA LEU A 69 27.02 -5.78 -19.96
C LEU A 69 26.72 -7.18 -20.52
N SER A 70 27.63 -8.13 -20.28
CA SER A 70 27.29 -9.56 -20.30
C SER A 70 26.06 -9.80 -19.40
N PRO A 71 25.17 -10.78 -19.65
CA PRO A 71 24.00 -11.00 -18.79
C PRO A 71 24.43 -11.43 -17.37
N PHE A 72 24.66 -10.48 -16.46
CA PHE A 72 24.96 -10.74 -15.06
C PHE A 72 23.66 -10.93 -14.25
N VAL A 73 23.70 -11.84 -13.28
CA VAL A 73 22.55 -12.22 -12.43
C VAL A 73 22.06 -11.03 -11.59
N GLY A 74 22.99 -10.15 -11.18
CA GLY A 74 22.67 -8.85 -10.61
C GLY A 74 21.72 -7.98 -11.44
N GLN A 75 21.70 -8.08 -12.78
CA GLN A 75 20.80 -7.31 -13.64
C GLN A 75 19.36 -7.84 -13.55
N TYR A 76 19.19 -9.15 -13.38
CA TYR A 76 17.89 -9.77 -13.14
C TYR A 76 17.38 -9.49 -11.73
N LEU A 77 18.26 -9.46 -10.73
CA LEU A 77 17.91 -9.08 -9.35
C LEU A 77 17.58 -7.59 -9.21
N LEU A 78 18.33 -6.72 -9.88
CA LEU A 78 18.02 -5.28 -10.00
C LEU A 78 16.70 -5.08 -10.76
N LYS A 79 16.50 -5.75 -11.90
CA LYS A 79 15.23 -5.70 -12.62
C LYS A 79 14.07 -6.27 -11.81
N ALA A 80 14.26 -7.34 -11.05
CA ALA A 80 13.22 -7.91 -10.18
C ALA A 80 12.88 -6.97 -9.02
N GLY A 81 13.88 -6.37 -8.37
CA GLY A 81 13.67 -5.38 -7.31
C GLY A 81 13.00 -4.10 -7.82
N ILE A 82 13.44 -3.59 -8.97
CA ILE A 82 12.89 -2.40 -9.63
C ILE A 82 11.46 -2.65 -10.14
N ASN A 83 11.19 -3.79 -10.79
CA ASN A 83 9.87 -4.13 -11.32
C ASN A 83 8.84 -4.47 -10.23
N GLN A 84 9.27 -4.80 -9.02
CA GLN A 84 8.37 -5.03 -7.87
C GLN A 84 8.16 -3.79 -7.00
N GLY A 85 8.64 -2.60 -7.40
CA GLY A 85 8.51 -1.37 -6.60
C GLY A 85 9.31 -1.40 -5.29
N ARG A 86 10.23 -2.36 -5.12
CA ARG A 86 11.05 -2.52 -3.91
C ARG A 86 12.21 -1.54 -3.98
N SER A 87 12.01 -0.36 -3.40
CA SER A 87 12.87 0.81 -3.56
C SER A 87 14.25 0.73 -2.89
N ARG A 88 14.70 -0.42 -2.34
CA ARG A 88 16.06 -0.56 -1.79
C ARG A 88 16.67 -1.95 -1.99
N VAL A 89 17.26 -2.18 -3.16
CA VAL A 89 18.36 -3.16 -3.31
C VAL A 89 19.63 -2.48 -2.77
N GLN A 90 20.20 -2.98 -1.68
CA GLN A 90 21.51 -2.52 -1.21
C GLN A 90 22.59 -3.35 -1.91
N VAL A 91 23.37 -2.69 -2.76
CA VAL A 91 24.51 -3.29 -3.45
C VAL A 91 25.77 -2.94 -2.67
N HIS A 92 26.34 -3.90 -1.96
CA HIS A 92 27.64 -3.75 -1.31
C HIS A 92 28.70 -4.33 -2.22
N ILE A 93 29.71 -3.54 -2.55
CA ILE A 93 30.84 -4.01 -3.35
C ILE A 93 32.03 -4.21 -2.41
N ASN A 94 32.52 -5.44 -2.30
CA ASN A 94 33.77 -5.73 -1.62
C ASN A 94 34.91 -5.57 -2.62
N GLU A 95 35.57 -4.41 -2.55
CA GLU A 95 36.67 -4.04 -3.46
C GLU A 95 37.92 -4.91 -3.28
N THR A 96 38.07 -5.59 -2.15
CA THR A 96 39.27 -6.40 -1.85
C THR A 96 39.24 -7.75 -2.55
N ASP A 97 38.05 -8.26 -2.85
CA ASP A 97 37.86 -9.65 -3.32
C ASP A 97 37.22 -9.74 -4.72
N GLY A 98 36.91 -8.60 -5.35
CA GLY A 98 36.20 -8.54 -6.63
C GLY A 98 34.80 -9.15 -6.56
N GLN A 99 34.09 -8.92 -5.46
CA GLN A 99 32.77 -9.50 -5.21
C GLN A 99 31.70 -8.42 -5.03
N ILE A 100 30.54 -8.64 -5.65
CA ILE A 100 29.31 -7.92 -5.31
C ILE A 100 28.50 -8.76 -4.35
N VAL A 101 28.07 -8.13 -3.27
CA VAL A 101 27.06 -8.63 -2.35
C VAL A 101 25.77 -7.88 -2.63
N PHE A 102 24.81 -8.56 -3.26
CA PHE A 102 23.45 -8.05 -3.37
C PHE A 102 22.70 -8.41 -2.09
N VAL A 103 22.29 -7.39 -1.34
CA VAL A 103 21.35 -7.53 -0.23
C VAL A 103 19.98 -7.11 -0.75
N SER A 104 19.15 -8.09 -1.06
CA SER A 104 17.73 -7.89 -1.32
C SER A 104 16.95 -8.34 -0.10
N GLY A 105 16.22 -7.41 0.51
CA GLY A 105 15.45 -7.64 1.72
C GLY A 105 15.10 -6.35 2.41
N LEU A 106 14.13 -6.42 3.31
CA LEU A 106 13.69 -5.28 4.11
C LEU A 106 14.87 -4.76 4.95
N PRO A 107 15.06 -3.45 5.11
CA PRO A 107 16.06 -2.92 6.01
C PRO A 107 15.87 -3.51 7.41
N GLN A 108 16.96 -3.89 8.07
CA GLN A 108 16.94 -4.19 9.51
C GLN A 108 16.56 -2.89 10.24
N ALA A 109 15.27 -2.71 10.53
CA ALA A 109 14.84 -1.72 11.50
C ALA A 109 14.85 -2.40 12.87
N GLY A 110 15.95 -2.18 13.61
CA GLY A 110 16.19 -2.58 15.01
C GLY A 110 16.10 -4.08 15.30
N GLU A 111 16.97 -4.59 16.16
CA GLU A 111 16.69 -5.87 16.82
C GLU A 111 15.31 -5.77 17.51
N LEU A 112 14.45 -6.77 17.32
CA LEU A 112 13.20 -6.85 18.07
C LEU A 112 13.57 -6.84 19.56
N PRO A 113 12.99 -5.96 20.39
CA PRO A 113 13.27 -5.96 21.81
C PRO A 113 12.98 -7.35 22.39
N SER A 114 13.95 -7.90 23.13
CA SER A 114 13.87 -9.25 23.72
C SER A 114 12.69 -9.46 24.68
N GLY A 115 12.02 -8.37 25.09
CA GLY A 115 10.81 -8.39 25.92
C GLY A 115 9.48 -8.52 25.17
N LEU A 116 9.46 -8.49 23.84
CA LEU A 116 8.22 -8.66 23.06
C LEU A 116 7.96 -10.14 22.78
N THR A 117 7.08 -10.75 23.57
CA THR A 117 6.84 -12.20 23.53
C THR A 117 5.70 -12.60 22.60
N SER A 118 4.71 -11.72 22.38
CA SER A 118 3.56 -12.01 21.51
C SER A 118 3.77 -11.54 20.06
N ARG A 119 3.05 -12.14 19.10
CA ARG A 119 3.06 -11.71 17.69
C ARG A 119 2.47 -10.30 17.53
N LEU A 120 1.36 -10.05 18.22
CA LEU A 120 0.69 -8.74 18.26
C LEU A 120 1.66 -7.64 18.68
N GLN A 121 2.33 -7.79 19.83
CA GLN A 121 3.30 -6.82 20.36
C GLN A 121 4.46 -6.57 19.40
N ARG A 122 4.96 -7.63 18.75
CA ARG A 122 6.04 -7.51 17.75
C ARG A 122 5.57 -6.71 16.52
N ALA A 123 4.37 -7.01 16.00
CA ALA A 123 3.80 -6.30 14.86
C ALA A 123 3.47 -4.83 15.18
N GLU A 124 2.95 -4.54 16.38
CA GLU A 124 2.71 -3.17 16.85
C GLU A 124 4.00 -2.37 16.90
N TRP A 125 5.05 -2.97 17.48
CA TRP A 125 6.36 -2.34 17.55
C TRP A 125 6.93 -2.05 16.16
N ILE A 126 6.81 -3.00 15.22
CA ILE A 126 7.26 -2.82 13.83
C ILE A 126 6.57 -1.63 13.17
N LEU A 127 5.24 -1.53 13.29
CA LEU A 127 4.47 -0.45 12.69
C LEU A 127 4.67 0.89 13.41
N ALA A 128 5.08 0.88 14.68
CA ALA A 128 5.38 2.08 15.45
C ALA A 128 6.78 2.65 15.18
N GLN A 129 7.67 1.91 14.51
CA GLN A 129 9.03 2.40 14.25
C GLN A 129 9.00 3.63 13.33
N PRO A 130 9.70 4.73 13.68
CA PRO A 130 9.82 5.90 12.82
C PRO A 130 10.67 5.58 11.59
N GLY A 131 10.42 6.26 10.48
CA GLY A 131 11.19 6.10 9.24
C GLY A 131 10.34 6.23 7.97
N PRO A 132 10.98 6.38 6.81
CA PRO A 132 10.28 6.66 5.56
C PRO A 132 9.67 5.42 4.89
N ASP A 133 10.05 4.20 5.30
CA ASP A 133 9.70 2.97 4.59
C ASP A 133 8.46 2.28 5.21
N SER A 134 7.27 2.85 4.97
CA SER A 134 5.99 2.26 5.41
C SER A 134 5.77 0.88 4.78
N TRP A 135 6.17 0.71 3.51
CA TRP A 135 6.01 -0.52 2.75
C TRP A 135 6.68 -1.71 3.43
N ALA A 136 7.97 -1.61 3.73
CA ALA A 136 8.74 -2.65 4.40
C ALA A 136 8.15 -3.01 5.77
N ARG A 137 7.73 -2.00 6.54
CA ARG A 137 7.14 -2.24 7.87
C ARG A 137 5.81 -2.96 7.77
N GLY A 138 4.98 -2.59 6.79
CA GLY A 138 3.72 -3.27 6.50
C GLY A 138 3.91 -4.75 6.20
N GLU A 139 4.78 -5.08 5.24
CA GLU A 139 5.06 -6.47 4.86
C GLU A 139 5.60 -7.28 6.05
N ARG A 140 6.54 -6.71 6.81
CA ARG A 140 7.13 -7.38 7.99
C ARG A 140 6.09 -7.64 9.07
N ALA A 141 5.26 -6.64 9.40
CA ALA A 141 4.23 -6.78 10.42
C ALA A 141 3.19 -7.84 10.01
N ALA A 142 2.76 -7.85 8.75
CA ALA A 142 1.85 -8.86 8.22
C ALA A 142 2.46 -10.28 8.31
N LYS A 143 3.74 -10.44 7.98
CA LYS A 143 4.44 -11.73 8.11
C LYS A 143 4.49 -12.23 9.56
N VAL A 144 4.78 -11.33 10.51
CA VAL A 144 4.84 -11.66 11.95
C VAL A 144 3.47 -12.04 12.50
N LEU A 145 2.40 -11.36 12.08
CA LEU A 145 1.03 -11.67 12.51
C LEU A 145 0.57 -13.03 12.00
N LEU A 146 0.84 -13.32 10.72
CA LEU A 146 0.39 -14.56 10.09
C LEU A 146 1.25 -15.75 10.53
N ASP A 147 2.58 -15.70 10.39
CA ASP A 147 3.49 -16.76 10.87
C ASP A 147 3.03 -18.20 10.52
N GLY A 148 2.46 -18.38 9.32
CA GLY A 148 1.92 -19.66 8.84
C GLY A 148 0.45 -19.94 9.17
N ARG A 149 -0.23 -19.07 9.91
CA ARG A 149 -1.67 -19.09 10.19
C ARG A 149 -2.47 -18.49 9.03
N ASP A 150 -3.71 -18.93 8.93
CA ASP A 150 -4.71 -18.27 8.09
C ASP A 150 -5.20 -16.99 8.78
N PRO A 151 -5.44 -15.88 8.04
CA PRO A 151 -6.11 -14.71 8.59
C PRO A 151 -7.44 -15.02 9.33
N GLU A 152 -8.12 -16.12 9.03
CA GLU A 152 -9.35 -16.57 9.73
C GLU A 152 -9.12 -16.95 11.20
N GLU A 153 -7.90 -17.29 11.57
CA GLU A 153 -7.54 -17.71 12.93
C GLU A 153 -7.16 -16.54 13.83
N LEU A 154 -7.14 -15.32 13.29
CA LEU A 154 -6.73 -14.12 14.01
C LEU A 154 -7.85 -13.57 14.89
N ASP A 155 -7.48 -13.08 16.08
CA ASP A 155 -8.43 -12.35 16.92
C ASP A 155 -8.72 -10.94 16.38
N ARG A 156 -9.60 -10.23 17.08
CA ARG A 156 -10.05 -8.88 16.73
C ARG A 156 -8.88 -7.89 16.57
N ASP A 157 -7.92 -7.94 17.47
CA ASP A 157 -6.82 -6.96 17.52
C ASP A 157 -5.76 -7.33 16.47
N GLU A 158 -5.50 -8.62 16.30
CA GLU A 158 -4.65 -9.16 15.25
C GLU A 158 -5.19 -8.81 13.84
N LEU A 159 -6.49 -8.95 13.58
CA LEU A 159 -7.09 -8.55 12.30
C LEU A 159 -6.98 -7.04 12.03
N GLY A 160 -7.27 -6.22 13.05
CA GLY A 160 -7.17 -4.77 12.93
C GLY A 160 -5.74 -4.31 12.62
N LEU A 161 -4.75 -5.00 13.18
CA LEU A 161 -3.34 -4.74 12.93
C LEU A 161 -2.87 -5.29 11.59
N LEU A 162 -3.38 -6.45 11.16
CA LEU A 162 -3.09 -7.04 9.85
C LEU A 162 -3.59 -6.14 8.72
N ALA A 163 -4.81 -5.61 8.82
CA ALA A 163 -5.34 -4.69 7.82
C ALA A 163 -4.48 -3.42 7.70
N LYS A 164 -4.06 -2.85 8.85
CA LYS A 164 -3.13 -1.72 8.88
C LYS A 164 -1.79 -2.07 8.21
N ALA A 165 -1.26 -3.25 8.48
CA ALA A 165 -0.01 -3.74 7.90
C ALA A 165 -0.12 -3.87 6.36
N TYR A 166 -1.21 -4.45 5.86
CA TYR A 166 -1.48 -4.53 4.42
C TYR A 166 -1.61 -3.17 3.75
N ASN A 167 -2.33 -2.22 4.36
CA ASN A 167 -2.41 -0.86 3.82
C ASN A 167 -1.04 -0.18 3.80
N TRP A 168 -0.21 -0.38 4.84
CA TRP A 168 1.17 0.14 4.86
C TRP A 168 2.05 -0.48 3.77
N ALA A 169 1.82 -1.76 3.43
CA ALA A 169 2.46 -2.47 2.32
C ALA A 169 1.88 -2.12 0.93
N GLY A 170 0.92 -1.20 0.85
CA GLY A 170 0.25 -0.84 -0.41
C GLY A 170 -0.68 -1.92 -0.96
N TRP A 171 -0.99 -2.97 -0.18
CA TRP A 171 -1.93 -4.02 -0.55
C TRP A 171 -3.35 -3.66 -0.08
N ASN A 172 -3.87 -2.55 -0.62
CA ASN A 172 -5.10 -1.93 -0.10
C ASN A 172 -6.34 -2.83 -0.26
N GLY A 173 -6.45 -3.60 -1.35
CA GLY A 173 -7.48 -4.61 -1.52
C GLY A 173 -7.46 -5.68 -0.43
N GLN A 174 -6.27 -6.19 -0.07
CA GLN A 174 -6.15 -7.14 1.05
C GLN A 174 -6.49 -6.50 2.40
N ALA A 175 -6.09 -5.24 2.60
CA ALA A 175 -6.45 -4.49 3.81
C ALA A 175 -7.96 -4.33 3.95
N LEU A 176 -8.65 -4.01 2.85
CA LEU A 176 -10.10 -3.88 2.79
C LEU A 176 -10.79 -5.22 3.10
N GLU A 177 -10.37 -6.32 2.48
CA GLU A 177 -10.94 -7.65 2.74
C GLU A 177 -10.80 -8.09 4.19
N VAL A 178 -9.64 -7.84 4.80
CA VAL A 178 -9.42 -8.11 6.23
C VAL A 178 -10.37 -7.28 7.11
N MET A 179 -10.59 -6.00 6.76
CA MET A 179 -11.53 -5.16 7.50
C MET A 179 -12.98 -5.59 7.36
N LYS A 180 -13.43 -5.94 6.15
CA LYS A 180 -14.78 -6.49 5.92
C LYS A 180 -15.00 -7.74 6.78
N ARG A 181 -14.03 -8.64 6.81
CA ARG A 181 -14.05 -9.83 7.66
C ARG A 181 -14.13 -9.46 9.15
N ALA A 182 -13.31 -8.53 9.62
CA ALA A 182 -13.35 -8.08 11.01
C ALA A 182 -14.71 -7.48 11.39
N ILE A 183 -15.35 -6.75 10.48
CA ILE A 183 -16.70 -6.20 10.66
C ILE A 183 -17.75 -7.31 10.75
N LEU A 184 -17.69 -8.31 9.85
CA LEU A 184 -18.61 -9.44 9.87
C LEU A 184 -18.48 -10.29 11.14
N GLN A 185 -17.25 -10.56 11.56
CA GLN A 185 -16.97 -11.46 12.68
C GLN A 185 -17.18 -10.80 14.05
N PHE A 186 -16.81 -9.52 14.19
CA PHE A 186 -16.77 -8.84 15.49
C PHE A 186 -17.70 -7.63 15.60
N GLY A 187 -18.49 -7.37 14.56
CA GLY A 187 -19.42 -6.25 14.48
C GLY A 187 -18.76 -4.97 13.96
N ALA A 188 -19.61 -4.17 13.32
CA ALA A 188 -19.26 -2.83 12.87
C ALA A 188 -19.08 -1.88 14.06
N THR A 189 -18.00 -1.10 14.02
CA THR A 189 -17.81 0.09 14.86
C THR A 189 -17.40 1.22 13.93
N THR A 190 -17.62 2.48 14.35
CA THR A 190 -17.20 3.67 13.60
C THR A 190 -15.74 3.56 13.16
N GLU A 191 -14.83 3.22 14.07
CA GLU A 191 -13.41 3.05 13.75
C GLU A 191 -13.13 1.99 12.67
N ARG A 192 -13.82 0.84 12.70
CA ARG A 192 -13.61 -0.21 11.68
C ARG A 192 -14.15 0.20 10.32
N LEU A 193 -15.31 0.85 10.31
CA LEU A 193 -15.93 1.35 9.09
C LEU A 193 -15.07 2.45 8.47
N ASP A 194 -14.57 3.39 9.27
CA ASP A 194 -13.67 4.46 8.80
C ASP A 194 -12.38 3.89 8.21
N ARG A 195 -11.76 2.89 8.85
CA ARG A 195 -10.58 2.20 8.30
C ARG A 195 -10.90 1.49 6.98
N ALA A 196 -12.03 0.78 6.91
CA ALA A 196 -12.46 0.12 5.68
C ALA A 196 -12.66 1.13 4.54
N ALA A 197 -13.30 2.27 4.81
CA ALA A 197 -13.47 3.35 3.83
C ALA A 197 -12.13 3.95 3.37
N ILE A 198 -11.15 4.13 4.27
CA ILE A 198 -9.80 4.56 3.91
C ILE A 198 -9.14 3.54 2.96
N TYR A 199 -9.23 2.24 3.27
CA TYR A 199 -8.60 1.20 2.46
C TYR A 199 -9.27 1.06 1.10
N LEU A 200 -10.60 1.17 1.05
CA LEU A 200 -11.36 1.25 -0.19
C LEU A 200 -10.92 2.45 -1.05
N ARG A 201 -10.77 3.63 -0.44
CA ARG A 201 -10.30 4.83 -1.14
C ARG A 201 -8.87 4.65 -1.66
N ASN A 202 -7.99 4.03 -0.89
CA ASN A 202 -6.61 3.80 -1.32
C ASN A 202 -6.51 2.76 -2.45
N GLU A 203 -7.42 1.78 -2.48
CA GLU A 203 -7.47 0.74 -3.52
C GLU A 203 -8.12 1.25 -4.81
N HIS A 204 -9.27 1.93 -4.72
CA HIS A 204 -10.10 2.28 -5.88
C HIS A 204 -10.31 3.78 -6.06
N GLY A 205 -9.64 4.65 -5.29
CA GLY A 205 -9.87 6.09 -5.32
C GLY A 205 -9.71 6.70 -6.71
N ALA A 206 -8.73 6.26 -7.50
CA ALA A 206 -8.53 6.74 -8.86
C ALA A 206 -9.61 6.28 -9.86
N GLU A 207 -10.37 5.23 -9.53
CA GLU A 207 -11.35 4.60 -10.40
C GLU A 207 -12.76 4.72 -9.80
N LEU A 208 -13.42 5.87 -10.00
CA LEU A 208 -14.73 6.17 -9.41
C LEU A 208 -15.74 5.02 -9.59
N GLY A 209 -15.84 4.43 -10.78
CA GLY A 209 -16.77 3.32 -11.04
C GLY A 209 -16.52 2.09 -10.16
N ARG A 210 -15.25 1.72 -9.93
CA ARG A 210 -14.90 0.61 -9.02
C ARG A 210 -15.19 0.96 -7.58
N PHE A 211 -14.86 2.19 -7.15
CA PHE A 211 -15.15 2.67 -5.81
C PHE A 211 -16.66 2.58 -5.49
N LEU A 212 -17.52 3.09 -6.38
CA LEU A 212 -18.97 3.06 -6.19
C LEU A 212 -19.51 1.61 -6.16
N THR A 213 -19.05 0.77 -7.10
CA THR A 213 -19.44 -0.65 -7.17
C THR A 213 -19.08 -1.40 -5.88
N GLU A 214 -17.92 -1.10 -5.31
CA GLU A 214 -17.44 -1.76 -4.09
C GLU A 214 -18.21 -1.29 -2.85
N CYS A 215 -18.61 -0.02 -2.78
CA CYS A 215 -19.56 0.45 -1.77
C CYS A 215 -20.90 -0.30 -1.86
N ASP A 216 -21.43 -0.47 -3.07
CA ASP A 216 -22.69 -1.21 -3.29
C ASP A 216 -22.53 -2.70 -2.90
N ALA A 217 -21.37 -3.30 -3.16
CA ALA A 217 -21.06 -4.66 -2.71
C ALA A 217 -21.03 -4.75 -1.17
N CYS A 218 -20.44 -3.76 -0.48
CA CYS A 218 -20.47 -3.69 0.98
C CYS A 218 -21.90 -3.55 1.55
N ILE A 219 -22.76 -2.75 0.91
CA ILE A 219 -24.17 -2.61 1.27
C ILE A 219 -24.88 -3.96 1.11
N ALA A 220 -24.73 -4.60 -0.05
CA ALA A 220 -25.36 -5.89 -0.36
C ALA A 220 -24.90 -7.03 0.58
N ALA A 221 -23.63 -7.00 0.98
CA ALA A 221 -23.06 -7.97 1.92
C ALA A 221 -23.29 -7.62 3.40
N ALA A 222 -24.07 -6.57 3.70
CA ALA A 222 -24.36 -6.10 5.06
C ALA A 222 -23.09 -5.83 5.90
N ILE A 223 -22.04 -5.28 5.28
CA ILE A 223 -20.80 -4.90 5.96
C ILE A 223 -21.03 -3.60 6.74
N GLY A 224 -21.65 -3.69 7.91
CA GLY A 224 -22.06 -2.50 8.67
C GLY A 224 -23.28 -1.82 8.10
N SER A 225 -23.49 -0.54 8.45
CA SER A 225 -24.72 0.16 8.06
C SER A 225 -24.72 0.53 6.57
N PRO A 226 -25.83 0.30 5.84
CA PRO A 226 -26.02 0.84 4.49
C PRO A 226 -25.83 2.37 4.43
N GLY A 227 -26.31 3.09 5.45
CA GLY A 227 -26.21 4.55 5.50
C GLY A 227 -24.76 5.04 5.48
N PHE A 228 -23.85 4.32 6.13
CA PHE A 228 -22.42 4.64 6.11
C PHE A 228 -21.85 4.61 4.68
N TRP A 229 -22.11 3.54 3.92
CA TRP A 229 -21.56 3.40 2.57
C TRP A 229 -22.19 4.38 1.57
N HIS A 230 -23.48 4.70 1.72
CA HIS A 230 -24.11 5.77 0.97
C HIS A 230 -23.43 7.13 1.23
N LEU A 231 -23.13 7.46 2.49
CA LEU A 231 -22.37 8.66 2.83
C LEU A 231 -20.94 8.62 2.28
N CYS A 232 -20.26 7.47 2.26
CA CYS A 232 -18.95 7.32 1.62
C CYS A 232 -19.00 7.59 0.10
N LYS A 233 -20.05 7.12 -0.59
CA LYS A 233 -20.28 7.42 -2.02
C LYS A 233 -20.52 8.91 -2.21
N ALA A 234 -21.38 9.52 -1.40
CA ALA A 234 -21.68 10.95 -1.46
C ALA A 234 -20.43 11.81 -1.26
N ASP A 235 -19.60 11.51 -0.26
CA ASP A 235 -18.36 12.25 0.02
C ASP A 235 -17.37 12.15 -1.15
N ARG A 236 -17.23 10.97 -1.77
CA ARG A 236 -16.36 10.79 -2.93
C ARG A 236 -16.83 11.59 -4.14
N LEU A 237 -18.14 11.56 -4.42
CA LEU A 237 -18.74 12.31 -5.52
C LEU A 237 -18.63 13.82 -5.29
N LEU A 238 -18.82 14.28 -4.05
CA LEU A 238 -18.65 15.67 -3.66
C LEU A 238 -17.20 16.13 -3.86
N ALA A 239 -16.21 15.37 -3.39
CA ALA A 239 -14.79 15.69 -3.55
C ALA A 239 -14.36 15.81 -5.03
N ILE A 240 -15.01 15.07 -5.93
CA ILE A 240 -14.81 15.21 -7.38
C ILE A 240 -15.49 16.50 -7.86
N ALA A 241 -16.75 16.74 -7.48
CA ALA A 241 -17.50 17.93 -7.89
C ALA A 241 -16.78 19.24 -7.50
N THR A 242 -16.23 19.28 -6.30
CA THR A 242 -15.49 20.42 -5.74
C THR A 242 -14.07 20.54 -6.30
N GLY A 243 -13.51 19.47 -6.87
CA GLY A 243 -12.13 19.44 -7.35
C GLY A 243 -11.08 19.12 -6.29
N GLU A 244 -11.50 18.81 -5.05
CA GLU A 244 -10.62 18.36 -3.95
C GLU A 244 -9.86 17.07 -4.32
N SER A 245 -10.38 16.27 -5.24
CA SER A 245 -9.67 15.08 -5.74
C SER A 245 -8.54 15.37 -6.73
N GLU A 246 -8.49 16.58 -7.30
CA GLU A 246 -7.54 16.94 -8.37
C GLU A 246 -6.33 17.74 -7.89
N ILE A 247 -6.47 18.43 -6.75
CA ILE A 247 -5.46 19.34 -6.23
C ILE A 247 -5.08 18.90 -4.82
N GLU A 248 -3.80 18.54 -4.65
CA GLU A 248 -3.24 18.25 -3.33
C GLU A 248 -3.34 19.49 -2.42
N ASP A 249 -3.76 19.28 -1.18
CA ASP A 249 -3.97 20.32 -0.16
C ASP A 249 -5.04 21.39 -0.49
N TYR A 250 -5.92 21.15 -1.46
CA TYR A 250 -7.08 22.01 -1.71
C TYR A 250 -8.29 21.56 -0.89
N GLU A 251 -8.83 22.49 -0.09
CA GLU A 251 -10.11 22.35 0.59
C GLU A 251 -11.09 23.35 -0.03
N TRP A 252 -12.22 22.85 -0.50
CA TRP A 252 -13.24 23.69 -1.12
C TRP A 252 -14.00 24.47 -0.05
N ASN A 253 -14.21 25.75 -0.28
CA ASN A 253 -14.99 26.61 0.61
C ASN A 253 -16.32 27.05 -0.05
N PRO A 254 -17.38 27.31 0.74
CA PRO A 254 -18.61 27.91 0.21
C PRO A 254 -18.34 29.16 -0.63
N GLY A 255 -18.79 29.13 -1.89
CA GLY A 255 -18.55 30.18 -2.90
C GLY A 255 -17.41 29.88 -3.88
N ASP A 256 -16.59 28.86 -3.62
CA ASP A 256 -15.59 28.40 -4.59
C ASP A 256 -16.26 27.77 -5.82
N ARG A 257 -15.66 28.00 -6.99
CA ARG A 257 -16.19 27.45 -8.24
C ARG A 257 -16.11 25.92 -8.24
N LEU A 258 -17.25 25.29 -8.49
CA LEU A 258 -17.35 23.85 -8.73
C LEU A 258 -16.65 23.47 -10.04
N ARG A 259 -15.87 22.38 -10.01
CA ARG A 259 -15.15 21.87 -11.18
C ARG A 259 -16.01 20.94 -12.03
N HIS A 260 -16.72 20.01 -11.37
CA HIS A 260 -17.53 18.98 -12.01
C HIS A 260 -18.93 18.94 -11.39
N ALA A 261 -19.69 20.02 -11.60
CA ALA A 261 -21.01 20.20 -11.00
C ALA A 261 -22.00 19.06 -11.33
N GLU A 262 -21.79 18.32 -12.42
CA GLU A 262 -22.59 17.16 -12.82
C GLU A 262 -22.60 16.01 -11.80
N PHE A 263 -21.64 15.96 -10.86
CA PHE A 263 -21.63 14.95 -9.79
C PHE A 263 -22.46 15.34 -8.57
N LEU A 264 -22.87 16.61 -8.42
CA LEU A 264 -23.66 17.05 -7.27
C LEU A 264 -25.03 16.33 -7.17
N PRO A 265 -25.82 16.17 -8.25
CA PRO A 265 -27.09 15.44 -8.16
C PRO A 265 -26.91 13.98 -7.74
N LEU A 266 -25.79 13.36 -8.11
CA LEU A 266 -25.47 11.99 -7.72
C LEU A 266 -25.10 11.92 -6.23
N ALA A 267 -24.25 12.84 -5.76
CA ALA A 267 -23.91 12.94 -4.35
C ALA A 267 -25.15 13.20 -3.48
N GLU A 268 -26.05 14.08 -3.95
CA GLU A 268 -27.31 14.37 -3.27
C GLU A 268 -28.22 13.13 -3.17
N ALA A 269 -28.35 12.37 -4.26
CA ALA A 269 -29.12 11.14 -4.27
C ALA A 269 -28.58 10.11 -3.25
N GLU A 270 -27.25 10.01 -3.12
CA GLU A 270 -26.62 9.14 -2.14
C GLU A 270 -26.84 9.61 -0.69
N VAL A 271 -26.80 10.92 -0.41
CA VAL A 271 -27.17 11.46 0.92
C VAL A 271 -28.62 11.15 1.25
N ARG A 272 -29.55 11.36 0.30
CA ARG A 272 -30.97 11.04 0.50
C ARG A 272 -31.16 9.55 0.79
N ALA A 273 -30.50 8.67 0.03
CA ALA A 273 -30.52 7.22 0.28
C ALA A 273 -30.00 6.87 1.68
N ALA A 274 -28.91 7.51 2.14
CA ALA A 274 -28.37 7.29 3.48
C ALA A 274 -29.39 7.65 4.59
N ILE A 275 -30.06 8.80 4.45
CA ILE A 275 -31.07 9.30 5.41
C ILE A 275 -32.33 8.40 5.43
N GLU A 276 -32.72 7.88 4.27
CA GLU A 276 -33.87 6.99 4.15
C GLU A 276 -33.60 5.63 4.82
N CYS A 277 -32.42 5.06 4.62
CA CYS A 277 -32.11 3.70 5.06
C CYS A 277 -31.52 3.57 6.48
N ASP A 278 -31.03 4.64 7.10
CA ASP A 278 -30.41 4.59 8.44
C ASP A 278 -30.95 5.68 9.39
N GLU A 279 -31.58 5.24 10.49
CA GLU A 279 -32.13 6.12 11.54
C GLU A 279 -31.07 6.99 12.22
N ASN A 280 -29.85 6.47 12.40
CA ASN A 280 -28.76 7.23 13.03
C ASN A 280 -28.30 8.35 12.10
N VAL A 281 -28.19 8.07 10.80
CA VAL A 281 -27.88 9.08 9.79
C VAL A 281 -28.98 10.14 9.75
N ARG A 282 -30.26 9.73 9.75
CA ARG A 282 -31.40 10.66 9.79
C ARG A 282 -31.37 11.56 11.02
N SER A 283 -31.09 10.98 12.19
CA SER A 283 -31.00 11.72 13.46
C SER A 283 -29.86 12.74 13.43
N SER A 284 -28.67 12.32 12.98
CA SER A 284 -27.50 13.21 12.84
C SER A 284 -27.71 14.30 11.78
N TRP A 285 -28.43 13.98 10.70
CA TRP A 285 -28.85 14.96 9.70
C TRP A 285 -29.81 16.01 10.28
N GLN A 286 -30.78 15.61 11.11
CA GLN A 286 -31.70 16.53 11.78
C GLN A 286 -31.00 17.41 12.82
N ALA A 287 -30.00 16.86 13.52
CA ALA A 287 -29.16 17.60 14.46
C ALA A 287 -28.19 18.59 13.78
N GLY A 288 -28.00 18.49 12.46
CA GLY A 288 -27.17 19.40 11.66
C GLY A 288 -25.69 19.01 11.57
N GLU A 289 -25.27 17.91 12.18
CA GLU A 289 -23.87 17.46 12.24
C GLU A 289 -23.33 17.10 10.84
N LEU A 290 -24.13 16.39 10.05
CA LEU A 290 -23.80 16.02 8.67
C LEU A 290 -24.06 17.15 7.66
N ARG A 291 -24.87 18.16 8.03
CA ARG A 291 -25.26 19.24 7.11
C ARG A 291 -24.10 20.14 6.75
N ASN A 292 -23.12 20.32 7.64
CA ASN A 292 -21.97 21.20 7.35
C ASN A 292 -21.06 20.63 6.25
N ARG A 293 -20.82 19.30 6.25
CA ARG A 293 -19.98 18.66 5.22
C ARG A 293 -20.69 18.60 3.85
N PHE A 294 -22.00 18.35 3.85
CA PHE A 294 -22.80 18.23 2.64
C PHE A 294 -23.57 19.50 2.27
N ALA A 295 -23.31 20.63 2.93
CA ALA A 295 -23.90 21.93 2.64
C ALA A 295 -23.86 22.32 1.15
N PRO A 296 -22.80 22.02 0.38
CA PRO A 296 -22.74 22.39 -1.04
C PRO A 296 -23.76 21.68 -1.92
N LEU A 297 -24.34 20.57 -1.46
CA LEU A 297 -25.36 19.83 -2.18
C LEU A 297 -26.75 20.47 -2.06
N PHE A 298 -26.95 21.35 -1.09
CA PHE A 298 -28.26 21.89 -0.72
C PHE A 298 -28.26 23.41 -0.55
N SER A 299 -27.16 24.10 -0.85
CA SER A 299 -27.20 25.55 -1.05
C SER A 299 -28.08 25.79 -2.27
N GLU A 300 -29.30 26.28 -2.03
CA GLU A 300 -30.15 26.80 -3.08
C GLU A 300 -29.31 27.76 -3.93
N SER A 301 -29.51 27.66 -5.24
CA SER A 301 -29.13 28.70 -6.17
C SER A 301 -29.84 30.00 -5.76
N ASP A 302 -29.27 30.73 -4.80
CA ASP A 302 -29.70 32.08 -4.40
C ASP A 302 -29.33 33.14 -5.47
N ASP A 303 -29.14 32.70 -6.73
CA ASP A 303 -28.97 33.54 -7.91
C ASP A 303 -30.10 33.26 -8.92
N GLU A 304 -31.33 33.68 -8.56
CA GLU A 304 -32.32 34.22 -9.50
C GLU A 304 -32.83 35.59 -9.00
#